data_AF-A0A519H3A0-F1
#
_entry.id   AF-A0A519H3A0-F1
#
_cell.length_a   1.000
_cell.length_b   1.000
_cell.length_c   1.000
_cell.angle_alpha   90.00
_cell.angle_beta   90.00
_cell.angle_gamma   90.00
#
_symmetry.space_group_name_H-M   'P 1'
#
loop_
_entity.id
_entity.type
_entity.pdbx_description
1 polymer ?
#
loop_
_entity_poly.entity_id
_entity_poly.type
_entity_poly.pdbx_seq_one_letter_code
_entity_poly.pdbx_strand_id
1 'polypeptide(L)'
;MARAARIALIAASALASIGFLALAAWQIQRLGWKQDLIARVEQRLEAEPAAPPRVASKADEYRRVRLRGQFEPREALVQANTELGGGYWVLAPLRLADGSAVLINRGFVPPERRAPEQ
;
A
#
# COMPACT_ATOMS: atom_id res chain seq x y z
N MET A 1 36.14 19.21 37.04
CA MET A 1 34.84 18.56 36.70
C MET A 1 33.97 19.41 35.76
N ALA A 2 33.76 20.71 36.01
CA ALA A 2 32.90 21.57 35.17
C ALA A 2 33.32 21.70 33.68
N ARG A 3 34.62 21.69 33.36
CA ARG A 3 35.10 21.75 31.96
C ARG A 3 34.76 20.50 31.16
N ALA A 4 34.91 19.31 31.74
CA ALA A 4 34.57 18.05 31.10
C ALA A 4 33.06 17.95 30.84
N ALA A 5 32.22 18.37 31.80
CA ALA A 5 30.77 18.41 31.63
C ALA A 5 30.34 19.36 30.49
N ARG A 6 30.97 20.54 30.37
CA ARG A 6 30.71 21.48 29.26
C ARG A 6 31.11 20.90 27.91
N ILE A 7 32.26 20.24 27.82
CA ILE A 7 32.71 19.58 26.57
C ILE A 7 31.74 18.46 26.19
N ALA A 8 31.32 17.63 27.14
CA ALA A 8 30.35 16.56 26.90
C ALA A 8 29.00 17.10 26.42
N LEU A 9 28.50 18.20 27.03
CA LEU A 9 27.26 18.84 26.60
C LEU A 9 27.36 19.39 25.17
N ILE A 10 28.45 20.10 24.84
CA ILE A 10 28.67 20.65 23.50
C ILE A 10 28.75 19.52 22.47
N ALA A 11 29.47 18.43 22.77
CA ALA A 11 29.58 17.28 21.88
C ALA A 11 28.21 16.60 21.67
N ALA A 12 27.43 16.43 22.73
CA ALA A 12 26.08 15.86 22.64
C ALA A 12 25.13 16.75 21.82
N SER A 13 25.16 18.08 22.05
CA SER A 13 24.36 19.04 21.29
C SER A 13 24.76 19.07 19.81
N ALA A 14 26.05 19.00 19.50
CA ALA A 14 26.54 18.94 18.12
C ALA A 14 26.09 17.64 17.43
N LEU A 15 26.20 16.50 18.11
CA LEU A 15 25.74 15.21 17.59
C LEU A 15 24.24 15.19 17.33
N ALA A 16 23.44 15.70 18.28
CA ALA A 16 21.99 15.83 18.11
C ALA A 16 21.64 16.74 16.93
N SER A 17 22.34 17.86 16.78
CA SER A 17 22.12 18.80 15.67
C SER A 17 22.41 18.15 14.31
N ILE A 18 23.50 17.39 14.19
CA ILE A 18 23.82 16.62 12.98
C ILE A 18 22.71 15.59 12.68
N GLY A 19 22.23 14.89 13.71
CA GLY A 19 21.12 13.96 13.58
C GLY A 19 19.84 14.63 13.06
N PHE A 20 19.48 15.79 13.62
CA PHE A 20 18.31 16.56 13.17
C PHE A 20 18.44 17.08 11.75
N LEU A 21 19.62 17.54 11.34
CA LEU A 21 19.85 17.95 9.95
C LEU A 21 19.73 16.77 8.98
N ALA A 22 20.27 15.60 9.33
CA ALA A 22 20.11 14.39 8.53
C ALA A 22 18.63 13.97 8.42
N LEU A 23 17.87 14.04 9.52
CA LEU A 23 16.44 13.77 9.53
C LEU A 23 15.65 14.81 8.71
N ALA A 24 16.00 16.09 8.79
CA ALA A 24 15.38 17.15 8.00
C ALA A 24 15.59 16.92 6.50
N ALA A 25 16.81 16.59 6.08
CA ALA A 25 17.11 16.24 4.70
C ALA A 25 16.32 15.00 4.24
N TRP A 26 16.25 13.97 5.09
CA TRP A 26 15.45 12.77 4.81
C TRP A 26 13.96 13.10 4.66
N GLN A 27 13.40 13.98 5.49
CA GLN A 27 12.00 14.38 5.38
C GLN A 27 11.69 15.07 4.05
N ILE A 28 12.57 15.95 3.57
CA ILE A 28 12.39 16.62 2.27
C ILE A 28 12.46 15.60 1.13
N GLN A 29 13.44 14.69 1.15
CA GLN A 29 13.54 13.63 0.14
C GLN A 29 12.32 12.71 0.17
N ARG A 30 11.87 12.32 1.37
CA ARG A 30 10.70 11.47 1.58
C ARG A 30 9.43 12.14 1.07
N LEU A 31 9.29 13.45 1.28
CA LEU A 31 8.18 14.25 0.77
C LEU A 31 8.16 14.24 -0.77
N GLY A 32 9.30 14.52 -1.41
CA GLY A 32 9.40 14.51 -2.87
C GLY A 32 9.00 13.15 -3.46
N TRP A 33 9.55 12.06 -2.93
CA TRP A 33 9.16 10.70 -3.35
C TRP A 33 7.66 10.43 -3.16
N LYS A 34 7.07 10.91 -2.05
CA LYS A 34 5.64 10.76 -1.78
C LYS A 34 4.80 11.57 -2.77
N GLN A 35 5.19 12.80 -3.09
CA GLN A 35 4.51 13.63 -4.08
C GLN A 35 4.55 12.99 -5.46
N ASP A 36 5.70 12.46 -5.89
CA ASP A 36 5.83 11.75 -7.17
C ASP A 36 4.95 10.49 -7.23
N LEU A 37 4.84 9.77 -6.11
CA LEU A 37 3.96 8.62 -6.01
C LEU A 37 2.49 9.05 -6.12
N ILE A 38 2.07 10.08 -5.37
CA ILE A 38 0.69 10.60 -5.39
C ILE A 38 0.33 11.06 -6.80
N ALA A 39 1.15 11.90 -7.43
CA ALA A 39 0.90 12.40 -8.78
C ALA A 39 0.75 11.26 -9.81
N ARG A 40 1.59 10.23 -9.72
CA ARG A 40 1.49 9.04 -10.58
C ARG A 40 0.19 8.27 -10.37
N VAL A 41 -0.24 8.13 -9.11
CA VAL A 41 -1.49 7.43 -8.77
C VAL A 41 -2.69 8.23 -9.25
N GLU A 42 -2.73 9.54 -8.97
CA GLU A 42 -3.80 10.44 -9.41
C GLU A 42 -3.96 10.40 -10.93
N GLN A 43 -2.86 10.53 -11.69
CA GLN A 43 -2.88 10.43 -13.15
C GLN A 43 -3.47 9.09 -13.64
N ARG A 44 -3.18 7.99 -12.95
CA ARG A 44 -3.69 6.64 -13.31
C ARG A 44 -5.15 6.45 -12.94
N LEU A 45 -5.64 7.13 -11.90
CA LEU A 45 -7.04 7.11 -11.49
C LEU A 45 -7.91 7.98 -12.41
N GLU A 46 -7.37 9.07 -12.95
CA GLU A 46 -8.07 9.91 -13.92
C GLU A 46 -8.12 9.28 -15.32
N ALA A 47 -7.14 8.43 -15.66
CA ALA A 47 -7.10 7.76 -16.95
C ALA A 47 -8.33 6.86 -17.20
N GLU A 48 -8.77 6.81 -18.46
CA GLU A 48 -9.84 5.92 -18.90
C GLU A 48 -9.49 4.45 -18.63
N PRO A 49 -10.43 3.62 -18.14
CA PRO A 49 -10.18 2.21 -17.88
C PRO A 49 -9.74 1.46 -19.14
N ALA A 50 -8.64 0.72 -19.04
CA ALA A 50 -8.12 -0.11 -20.13
C ALA A 50 -8.39 -1.61 -19.89
N ALA A 51 -8.10 -2.46 -20.86
CA ALA A 51 -8.06 -3.90 -20.61
C ALA A 51 -6.94 -4.25 -19.62
N PRO A 52 -7.10 -5.28 -18.77
CA PRO A 52 -6.05 -5.71 -17.86
C PRO A 52 -4.83 -6.26 -18.65
N PRO A 53 -3.60 -6.04 -18.15
CA PRO A 53 -2.42 -6.66 -18.76
C PRO A 53 -2.45 -8.17 -18.54
N ARG A 54 -1.86 -8.93 -19.47
CA ARG A 54 -1.72 -10.40 -19.31
C ARG A 54 -0.85 -10.78 -18.11
N VAL A 55 0.17 -9.96 -17.84
CA VAL A 55 1.05 -10.08 -16.68
C VAL A 55 1.20 -8.69 -16.08
N ALA A 56 0.79 -8.52 -14.83
CA ALA A 56 0.90 -7.25 -14.14
C ALA A 56 2.31 -7.05 -13.56
N SER A 57 2.77 -5.80 -13.58
CA SER A 57 4.04 -5.37 -13.01
C SER A 57 3.85 -4.17 -12.08
N LYS A 58 4.92 -3.68 -11.44
CA LYS A 58 4.88 -2.41 -10.68
C LYS A 58 4.44 -1.23 -11.54
N ALA A 59 4.65 -1.30 -12.85
CA ALA A 59 4.20 -0.25 -13.75
C ALA A 59 2.67 -0.19 -13.88
N ASP A 60 1.94 -1.24 -13.50
CA ASP A 60 0.48 -1.33 -13.59
C ASP A 60 -0.23 -0.97 -12.28
N GLU A 61 0.50 -0.69 -11.20
CA GLU A 61 -0.08 -0.31 -9.91
C GLU A 61 -1.06 0.87 -10.07
N TYR A 62 -2.24 0.77 -9.44
CA TYR A 62 -3.29 1.80 -9.48
C TYR A 62 -3.87 2.12 -10.86
N ARG A 63 -3.51 1.37 -11.92
CA ARG A 63 -4.11 1.55 -13.24
C ARG A 63 -5.58 1.12 -13.22
N ARG A 64 -6.46 1.96 -13.76
CA ARG A 64 -7.86 1.59 -13.96
C ARG A 64 -7.99 0.56 -15.08
N VAL A 65 -8.68 -0.54 -14.77
CA VAL A 65 -8.94 -1.61 -15.72
C VAL A 65 -10.43 -1.93 -15.77
N ARG A 66 -10.91 -2.33 -16.96
CA ARG A 66 -12.26 -2.83 -17.19
C ARG A 66 -12.16 -4.23 -17.79
N LEU A 67 -12.82 -5.17 -17.14
CA LEU A 67 -12.92 -6.55 -17.59
C LEU A 67 -14.31 -7.10 -17.23
N ARG A 68 -14.71 -8.17 -17.91
CA ARG A 68 -15.98 -8.85 -17.70
C ARG A 68 -15.72 -10.34 -17.57
N GLY A 69 -16.41 -10.97 -16.61
CA GLY A 69 -16.27 -12.38 -16.31
C GLY A 69 -17.33 -12.86 -15.35
N GLN A 70 -17.17 -14.08 -14.85
CA GLN A 70 -18.02 -14.68 -13.82
C GLN A 70 -17.16 -15.06 -12.62
N PHE A 71 -17.63 -14.73 -11.41
CA PHE A 71 -16.92 -15.14 -10.20
C PHE A 71 -17.03 -16.65 -10.04
N GLU A 72 -15.92 -17.29 -9.68
CA GLU A 72 -15.94 -18.70 -9.29
C GLU A 72 -16.52 -18.85 -7.87
N PRO A 73 -17.12 -20.00 -7.52
CA PRO A 73 -17.71 -20.22 -6.19
C PRO A 73 -16.70 -20.19 -5.03
N ARG A 74 -15.40 -20.32 -5.33
CA ARG A 74 -14.34 -20.35 -4.33
C ARG A 74 -13.84 -18.93 -4.03
N GLU A 75 -13.54 -18.69 -2.76
CA GLU A 75 -12.87 -17.48 -2.29
C GLU A 75 -11.74 -17.83 -1.31
N ALA A 76 -10.75 -16.96 -1.24
CA ALA A 76 -9.67 -17.04 -0.28
C ALA A 76 -9.78 -15.88 0.70
N LEU A 77 -9.80 -16.20 1.99
CA LEU A 77 -9.78 -15.22 3.07
C LEU A 77 -8.32 -14.97 3.47
N VAL A 78 -7.86 -13.74 3.29
CA VAL A 78 -6.52 -13.32 3.69
C VAL A 78 -6.63 -12.46 4.94
N GLN A 79 -6.00 -12.89 6.03
CA GLN A 79 -6.04 -12.16 7.29
C GLN A 79 -5.52 -10.73 7.11
N ALA A 80 -6.26 -9.78 7.67
CA ALA A 80 -5.99 -8.36 7.56
C ALA A 80 -6.19 -7.66 8.90
N ASN A 81 -5.34 -6.67 9.17
CA ASN A 81 -5.58 -5.71 10.24
C ASN A 81 -5.74 -4.33 9.58
N THR A 82 -6.91 -3.74 9.74
CA THR A 82 -7.28 -2.47 9.10
C THR A 82 -7.71 -1.47 10.16
N GLU A 83 -8.05 -0.25 9.77
CA GLU A 83 -8.66 0.74 10.66
C GLU A 83 -10.01 0.27 11.23
N LEU A 84 -10.66 -0.72 10.59
CA LEU A 84 -11.89 -1.36 11.05
C LEU A 84 -11.64 -2.50 12.05
N GLY A 85 -10.38 -2.75 12.43
CA GLY A 85 -9.97 -3.87 13.28
C GLY A 85 -9.44 -5.07 12.48
N GLY A 86 -9.27 -6.18 13.18
CA GLY A 86 -8.86 -7.46 12.58
C GLY A 86 -10.00 -8.09 11.78
N GLY A 87 -9.68 -8.75 10.68
CA GLY A 87 -10.65 -9.44 9.82
C GLY A 87 -9.98 -10.05 8.60
N TYR A 88 -10.69 -10.09 7.47
CA TYR A 88 -10.21 -10.76 6.26
C TYR A 88 -10.47 -9.95 4.99
N TRP A 89 -9.50 -9.90 4.08
CA TRP A 89 -9.73 -9.56 2.67
C TRP A 89 -10.33 -10.76 1.95
N VAL A 90 -11.42 -10.55 1.21
CA VAL A 90 -12.06 -11.58 0.39
C VAL A 90 -11.49 -11.52 -1.02
N LEU A 91 -10.66 -12.50 -1.39
CA LEU A 91 -10.13 -12.64 -2.73
C LEU A 91 -10.91 -13.70 -3.49
N ALA A 92 -11.55 -13.32 -4.60
CA ALA A 92 -12.31 -14.25 -5.43
C ALA A 92 -11.77 -14.25 -6.88
N PRO A 93 -11.56 -15.41 -7.50
CA PRO A 93 -11.24 -15.50 -8.92
C PRO A 93 -12.42 -15.06 -9.78
N LEU A 94 -12.17 -14.16 -10.72
CA LEU A 94 -13.08 -13.79 -11.79
C LEU A 94 -12.62 -14.47 -13.08
N ARG A 95 -13.39 -15.46 -13.55
CA ARG A 95 -13.11 -16.19 -14.79
C ARG A 95 -13.51 -15.35 -16.00
N LEU A 96 -12.57 -15.16 -16.92
CA LEU A 96 -12.76 -14.40 -18.15
C LEU A 96 -13.23 -15.31 -19.30
N ALA A 97 -13.64 -14.70 -20.41
CA ALA A 97 -14.13 -15.41 -21.59
C ALA A 97 -13.06 -16.31 -22.25
N ASP A 98 -11.78 -15.97 -22.10
CA ASP A 98 -10.65 -16.76 -22.61
C ASP A 98 -10.23 -17.92 -21.69
N GLY A 99 -10.97 -18.14 -20.59
CA GLY A 99 -10.71 -19.19 -19.60
C GLY A 99 -9.64 -18.83 -18.57
N SER A 100 -8.97 -17.67 -18.70
CA SER A 100 -8.07 -17.16 -17.66
C SER A 100 -8.85 -16.67 -16.44
N ALA A 101 -8.16 -16.52 -15.31
CA ALA A 101 -8.74 -16.01 -14.06
C ALA A 101 -7.95 -14.82 -13.54
N VAL A 102 -8.66 -13.79 -13.09
CA VAL A 102 -8.10 -12.62 -12.39
C VAL A 102 -8.56 -12.66 -10.95
N LEU A 103 -7.63 -12.62 -9.98
CA LEU A 103 -8.00 -12.50 -8.57
C LEU A 103 -8.46 -11.07 -8.28
N ILE A 104 -9.68 -10.94 -7.78
CA ILE A 104 -10.28 -9.66 -7.40
C ILE A 104 -10.40 -9.62 -5.88
N ASN A 105 -9.87 -8.56 -5.27
CA ASN A 105 -10.21 -8.21 -3.89
C ASN A 105 -11.61 -7.60 -3.86
N ARG A 106 -12.57 -8.31 -3.26
CA ARG A 106 -13.98 -7.93 -3.16
C ARG A 106 -14.28 -7.07 -1.93
N GLY A 107 -13.29 -6.80 -1.09
CA GLY A 107 -13.40 -5.98 0.10
C GLY A 107 -13.04 -6.71 1.38
N PHE A 108 -13.21 -6.00 2.49
CA PHE A 108 -12.93 -6.47 3.84
C PHE A 108 -14.21 -6.98 4.52
N VAL A 109 -14.08 -8.08 5.25
CA VAL A 109 -15.12 -8.59 6.16
C VAL A 109 -14.56 -8.71 7.57
N PRO A 110 -15.25 -8.16 8.59
CA PRO A 110 -14.90 -8.40 9.98
C PRO A 110 -15.28 -9.85 10.38
N PRO A 111 -14.69 -10.41 11.44
CA PRO A 111 -14.85 -11.81 11.83
C PRO A 111 -16.30 -12.21 12.08
N GLU A 112 -17.10 -11.28 12.60
CA GLU A 112 -18.51 -11.50 12.98
C GLU A 112 -19.44 -11.57 11.77
N ARG A 113 -19.00 -11.05 10.61
CA ARG A 113 -19.75 -11.08 9.35
C ARG A 113 -19.24 -12.13 8.38
N ARG A 114 -18.40 -13.06 8.85
CA ARG A 114 -18.07 -14.25 8.07
C ARG A 114 -19.37 -15.01 7.82
N ALA A 115 -19.78 -15.16 6.56
CA ALA A 115 -20.85 -16.10 6.25
C ALA A 115 -20.42 -17.48 6.77
N PRO A 116 -21.27 -18.18 7.55
CA PRO A 116 -20.94 -19.55 7.97
C PRO A 116 -20.65 -20.35 6.70
N GLU A 117 -19.56 -21.11 6.74
CA GLU A 117 -19.03 -21.89 5.62
C GLU A 117 -20.18 -22.58 4.86
N GLN A 118 -20.35 -22.24 3.59
CA GLN A 118 -21.19 -23.01 2.66
C GLN A 118 -20.40 -24.22 2.15
#